data_AF-A0AAN0VU47-F1
#
_entry.id   AF-A0AAN0VU47-F1
#
_cell.length_a   1.000
_cell.length_b   1.000
_cell.length_c   1.000
_cell.angle_alpha   90.00
_cell.angle_beta   90.00
_cell.angle_gamma   90.00
#
_symmetry.space_group_name_H-M   'P 1'
#
loop_
_entity.id
_entity.type
_entity.pdbx_description
1 polymer ?
#
loop_
_entity_poly.entity_id
_entity_poly.type
_entity_poly.pdbx_seq_one_letter_code
_entity_poly.pdbx_strand_id
1 'polypeptide(L)'
;MLLPGYEPRIGTSLAKVEYELSLEYQLEKVIWCAEKFREKLKTDTHVNDLDHDTYFSLDTLVTATATLVEFYYSNVIYSLISTIIDEPKKVEFRGLDESNLEQRKKEIFRNFRIGELTQGDDNFKKAHRKKCSEHFDKYLEFIISGRYDVLFEINNHIKHNGRLRGFYLKIRSTREEFIKSHFLLFTNESEYLFKNKTIKKLLEADYNSASENISELVIGDMTCSIVKKYGNFTFFSMDNVIYVKSNIGAGLTSNSIVHMSYRLSLEILGHLINAKKGQITTLNKLNQFRKKIECEMESITLV
;
A
#
# COMPACT_ATOMS: atom_id res chain seq x y z
N MET A 1 -24.27 -10.88 -4.15
CA MET A 1 -25.28 -10.34 -5.08
C MET A 1 -24.72 -9.04 -5.62
N LEU A 2 -24.48 -8.93 -6.93
CA LEU A 2 -23.96 -7.72 -7.57
C LEU A 2 -25.01 -6.60 -7.41
N LEU A 3 -24.59 -5.38 -7.06
CA LEU A 3 -25.46 -4.21 -7.15
C LEU A 3 -26.00 -4.12 -8.58
N PRO A 4 -27.27 -3.71 -8.80
CA PRO A 4 -27.75 -3.46 -10.16
C PRO A 4 -26.75 -2.51 -10.82
N GLY A 5 -26.19 -2.99 -11.94
CA GLY A 5 -25.17 -2.26 -12.66
C GLY A 5 -25.71 -0.87 -12.95
N TYR A 6 -25.00 0.13 -12.40
CA TYR A 6 -24.80 1.44 -13.00
C TYR A 6 -25.90 1.88 -13.99
N GLU A 7 -26.79 2.80 -13.61
CA GLU A 7 -27.63 3.50 -14.60
C GLU A 7 -26.68 4.27 -15.52
N PRO A 8 -26.44 3.83 -16.77
CA PRO A 8 -25.41 4.44 -17.59
C PRO A 8 -25.89 5.80 -18.06
N ARG A 9 -25.31 6.86 -17.51
CA ARG A 9 -25.35 8.17 -18.16
C ARG A 9 -24.23 8.22 -19.17
N ILE A 10 -24.54 8.69 -20.39
CA ILE A 10 -23.62 8.69 -21.54
C ILE A 10 -22.30 9.42 -21.20
N GLY A 11 -22.33 10.43 -20.33
CA GLY A 11 -21.15 11.19 -19.92
C GLY A 11 -20.18 10.46 -18.98
N THR A 12 -20.67 9.53 -18.15
CA THR A 12 -19.83 8.90 -17.10
C THR A 12 -19.32 7.52 -17.48
N SER A 13 -19.86 6.90 -18.53
CA SER A 13 -19.40 5.61 -19.04
C SER A 13 -17.96 5.67 -19.56
N LEU A 14 -17.57 6.76 -20.21
CA LEU A 14 -16.19 6.97 -20.70
C LEU A 14 -15.20 7.10 -19.53
N ALA A 15 -15.50 7.95 -18.55
CA ALA A 15 -14.66 8.12 -17.36
C ALA A 15 -14.46 6.79 -16.62
N LYS A 16 -15.53 5.98 -16.50
CA LYS A 16 -15.44 4.63 -15.93
C LYS A 16 -14.42 3.76 -16.68
N VAL A 17 -14.50 3.70 -18.00
CA VAL A 17 -13.57 2.91 -18.83
C VAL A 17 -12.14 3.41 -18.67
N GLU A 18 -11.92 4.72 -18.67
CA GLU A 18 -10.60 5.32 -18.45
C GLU A 18 -10.00 4.97 -17.09
N TYR A 19 -10.79 5.02 -16.01
CA TYR A 19 -10.33 4.60 -14.68
C TYR A 19 -10.02 3.11 -14.60
N GLU A 20 -10.79 2.26 -15.29
CA GLU A 20 -10.51 0.82 -15.34
C GLU A 20 -9.21 0.51 -16.10
N LEU A 21 -9.02 1.11 -17.27
CA LEU A 21 -7.78 0.94 -18.05
C LEU A 21 -6.57 1.51 -17.31
N SER A 22 -6.73 2.68 -16.69
CA SER A 22 -5.65 3.30 -15.91
C SER A 22 -5.26 2.46 -14.70
N LEU A 23 -6.24 1.88 -14.00
CA LEU A 23 -5.97 0.99 -12.87
C LEU A 23 -5.22 -0.27 -13.30
N GLU A 24 -5.59 -0.88 -14.43
CA GLU A 24 -4.85 -2.01 -14.99
C GLU A 24 -3.40 -1.64 -15.31
N TYR A 25 -3.18 -0.48 -15.94
CA TYR A 25 -1.83 0.03 -16.21
C TYR A 25 -1.04 0.29 -14.93
N GLN A 26 -1.64 0.88 -13.89
CA GLN A 26 -0.94 1.12 -12.62
C GLN A 26 -0.58 -0.20 -11.92
N LEU A 27 -1.44 -1.22 -11.98
CA LEU A 27 -1.11 -2.56 -11.46
C LEU A 27 0.10 -3.15 -12.17
N GLU A 28 0.10 -3.12 -13.51
CA GLU A 28 1.23 -3.59 -14.32
C GLU A 28 2.51 -2.82 -14.01
N LYS A 29 2.42 -1.49 -13.86
CA LYS A 29 3.52 -0.61 -13.50
C LYS A 29 4.12 -0.97 -12.14
N VAL A 30 3.30 -1.20 -11.11
CA VAL A 30 3.79 -1.62 -9.78
C VAL A 30 4.52 -2.96 -9.87
N ILE A 31 3.95 -3.93 -10.59
CA ILE A 31 4.59 -5.24 -10.80
C ILE A 31 5.96 -5.07 -11.47
N TRP A 32 6.01 -4.32 -12.56
CA TRP A 32 7.25 -4.07 -13.30
C TRP A 32 8.29 -3.33 -12.46
N CYS A 33 7.90 -2.29 -11.71
CA CYS A 33 8.80 -1.55 -10.84
C CYS A 33 9.39 -2.44 -9.74
N ALA A 34 8.58 -3.31 -9.15
CA ALA A 34 9.01 -4.25 -8.13
C ALA A 34 10.02 -5.26 -8.69
N GLU A 35 9.76 -5.83 -9.86
CA GLU A 35 10.70 -6.72 -10.56
C GLU A 35 12.02 -6.03 -10.85
N LYS A 36 11.97 -4.82 -11.43
CA LYS A 36 13.18 -4.05 -11.76
C LYS A 36 14.00 -3.66 -10.55
N PHE A 37 13.34 -3.28 -9.46
CA PHE A 37 14.04 -3.01 -8.20
C PHE A 37 14.69 -4.29 -7.67
N ARG A 38 14.00 -5.43 -7.66
CA ARG A 38 14.56 -6.71 -7.20
C ARG A 38 15.73 -7.19 -8.06
N GLU A 39 15.64 -7.07 -9.38
CA GLU A 39 16.74 -7.39 -10.30
C GLU A 39 17.98 -6.55 -9.96
N LYS A 40 17.82 -5.23 -9.84
CA LYS A 40 18.91 -4.32 -9.47
C LYS A 40 19.48 -4.61 -8.09
N LEU A 41 18.62 -4.87 -7.11
CA LEU A 41 19.02 -5.17 -5.74
C LEU A 41 19.90 -6.43 -5.67
N LYS A 42 19.63 -7.45 -6.50
CA LYS A 42 20.42 -8.68 -6.56
C LYS A 42 21.81 -8.46 -7.17
N THR A 43 21.92 -7.55 -8.14
CA THR A 43 23.18 -7.26 -8.84
C THR A 43 23.95 -6.09 -8.22
N ASP A 44 23.41 -5.44 -7.18
CA ASP A 44 24.06 -4.31 -6.53
C ASP A 44 25.31 -4.74 -5.75
N THR A 45 26.46 -4.29 -6.25
CA THR A 45 27.77 -4.63 -5.68
C THR A 45 28.19 -3.67 -4.57
N HIS A 46 27.46 -2.57 -4.36
CA HIS A 46 27.81 -1.57 -3.35
C HIS A 46 27.81 -2.14 -1.94
N VAL A 47 28.74 -1.62 -1.16
CA VAL A 47 29.30 -2.34 -0.02
C VAL A 47 28.52 -2.04 1.27
N ASN A 48 28.13 -0.78 1.47
CA ASN A 48 27.48 -0.31 2.69
C ASN A 48 26.07 0.25 2.45
N ASP A 49 25.72 0.50 1.19
CA ASP A 49 24.47 1.10 0.76
C ASP A 49 24.18 0.70 -0.71
N LEU A 50 23.06 1.10 -1.29
CA LEU A 50 22.69 0.90 -2.70
C LEU A 50 23.34 1.92 -3.63
N ASP A 51 23.48 1.54 -4.91
CA ASP A 51 23.74 2.49 -5.98
C ASP A 51 22.58 3.49 -6.16
N HIS A 52 22.90 4.64 -6.76
CA HIS A 52 21.89 5.63 -7.17
C HIS A 52 20.81 5.04 -8.06
N ASP A 53 21.18 4.22 -9.04
CA ASP A 53 20.23 3.61 -9.96
C ASP A 53 19.28 2.62 -9.29
N THR A 54 19.72 1.99 -8.20
CA THR A 54 18.91 1.09 -7.38
C THR A 54 18.01 1.88 -6.43
N TYR A 55 18.46 3.05 -5.96
CA TYR A 55 17.61 3.99 -5.24
C TYR A 55 16.48 4.54 -6.13
N PHE A 56 16.79 4.93 -7.37
CA PHE A 56 15.77 5.44 -8.29
C PHE A 56 14.67 4.39 -8.58
N SER A 57 15.03 3.11 -8.69
CA SER A 57 14.03 2.06 -8.86
C SER A 57 13.19 1.83 -7.59
N LEU A 58 13.77 1.96 -6.40
CA LEU A 58 13.03 1.91 -5.13
C LEU A 58 12.05 3.10 -5.00
N ASP A 59 12.51 4.32 -5.27
CA ASP A 59 11.68 5.53 -5.23
C ASP A 59 10.52 5.44 -6.22
N THR A 60 10.80 4.93 -7.42
CA THR A 60 9.80 4.71 -8.47
C THR A 60 8.77 3.67 -8.03
N LEU A 61 9.18 2.57 -7.38
CA LEU A 61 8.27 1.57 -6.84
C LEU A 61 7.35 2.16 -5.76
N VAL A 62 7.90 2.89 -4.80
CA VAL A 62 7.11 3.51 -3.72
C VAL A 62 6.10 4.51 -4.30
N THR A 63 6.55 5.36 -5.23
CA THR A 63 5.70 6.35 -5.89
C THR A 63 4.62 5.69 -6.75
N ALA A 64 4.96 4.66 -7.53
CA ALA A 64 4.01 3.90 -8.33
C ALA A 64 2.96 3.22 -7.45
N THR A 65 3.37 2.68 -6.30
CA THR A 65 2.45 2.04 -5.35
C THR A 65 1.48 3.05 -4.74
N ALA A 66 1.96 4.24 -4.35
CA ALA A 66 1.09 5.31 -3.87
C ALA A 66 0.10 5.76 -4.97
N THR A 67 0.58 5.89 -6.21
CA THR A 67 -0.25 6.25 -7.36
C THR A 67 -1.33 5.20 -7.63
N LEU A 68 -1.01 3.90 -7.55
CA LEU A 68 -1.97 2.80 -7.71
C LEU A 68 -3.18 2.95 -6.77
N VAL A 69 -2.95 3.38 -5.53
CA VAL A 69 -4.03 3.59 -4.54
C VAL A 69 -4.94 4.75 -4.93
N GLU A 70 -4.40 5.85 -5.46
CA GLU A 70 -5.19 6.99 -5.93
C GLU A 70 -6.12 6.58 -7.09
N PHE A 71 -5.59 5.79 -8.04
CA PHE A 71 -6.38 5.24 -9.15
C PHE A 71 -7.39 4.20 -8.68
N TYR A 72 -7.04 3.36 -7.71
CA TYR A 72 -7.97 2.40 -7.14
C TYR A 72 -9.12 3.08 -6.41
N TYR A 73 -8.84 4.10 -5.60
CA TYR A 73 -9.86 4.89 -4.92
C TYR A 73 -10.83 5.55 -5.92
N SER A 74 -10.30 6.07 -7.02
CA SER A 74 -11.11 6.63 -8.10
C SER A 74 -11.95 5.57 -8.82
N ASN A 75 -11.39 4.38 -9.05
CA ASN A 75 -12.08 3.24 -9.62
C ASN A 75 -13.20 2.72 -8.70
N VAL A 76 -12.98 2.71 -7.38
CA VAL A 76 -14.03 2.36 -6.41
C VAL A 76 -15.23 3.27 -6.65
N ILE A 77 -15.02 4.58 -6.64
CA ILE A 77 -16.09 5.58 -6.84
C ILE A 77 -16.81 5.37 -8.18
N TYR A 78 -16.10 5.29 -9.30
CA TYR A 78 -16.73 5.27 -10.63
C TYR A 78 -17.20 3.91 -11.14
N SER A 79 -16.54 2.82 -10.71
CA SER A 79 -16.72 1.50 -11.31
C SER A 79 -17.31 0.47 -10.35
N LEU A 80 -17.03 0.56 -9.05
CA LEU A 80 -17.39 -0.49 -8.08
C LEU A 80 -18.62 -0.17 -7.23
N ILE A 81 -18.98 1.11 -7.11
CA ILE A 81 -20.18 1.59 -6.42
C ILE A 81 -20.99 2.49 -7.34
N SER A 82 -22.30 2.38 -7.29
CA SER A 82 -23.21 3.05 -8.22
C SER A 82 -23.14 4.58 -8.11
N THR A 83 -22.46 5.23 -9.06
CA THR A 83 -22.50 6.69 -9.30
C THR A 83 -23.44 7.02 -10.47
N ILE A 84 -24.22 8.10 -10.33
CA ILE A 84 -25.16 8.55 -11.37
C ILE A 84 -25.00 10.04 -11.74
N ILE A 85 -23.80 10.61 -11.59
CA ILE A 85 -23.55 12.00 -12.00
C ILE A 85 -23.70 12.17 -13.52
N ASP A 86 -24.07 13.37 -13.95
CA ASP A 86 -24.25 13.71 -15.36
C ASP A 86 -22.92 13.92 -16.08
N GLU A 87 -22.00 14.61 -15.41
CA GLU A 87 -20.68 14.96 -15.92
C GLU A 87 -19.59 14.39 -15.00
N PRO A 88 -18.49 13.83 -15.55
CA PRO A 88 -17.35 13.38 -14.76
C PRO A 88 -16.78 14.51 -13.90
N LYS A 89 -16.49 14.19 -12.64
CA LYS A 89 -15.80 15.05 -11.68
C LYS A 89 -14.45 14.45 -11.32
N LYS A 90 -13.44 15.32 -11.17
CA LYS A 90 -12.13 14.91 -10.64
C LYS A 90 -12.30 14.29 -9.26
N VAL A 91 -11.77 13.09 -9.08
CA VAL A 91 -11.62 12.45 -7.77
C VAL A 91 -10.31 12.92 -7.15
N GLU A 92 -10.38 13.49 -5.95
CA GLU A 92 -9.20 13.84 -5.17
C GLU A 92 -9.02 12.84 -4.04
N PHE A 93 -7.98 12.03 -4.14
CA PHE A 93 -7.54 11.24 -3.01
C PHE A 93 -6.85 12.17 -2.00
N ARG A 94 -7.44 12.32 -0.82
CA ARG A 94 -6.75 12.83 0.36
C ARG A 94 -6.94 11.80 1.45
N GLY A 95 -5.90 11.54 2.23
CA GLY A 95 -5.86 10.45 3.21
C GLY A 95 -7.18 10.24 3.94
N LEU A 96 -7.61 8.99 3.99
CA LEU A 96 -8.86 8.54 4.58
C LEU A 96 -8.51 7.61 5.75
N ASP A 97 -8.99 7.94 6.94
CA ASP A 97 -8.79 7.14 8.15
C ASP A 97 -10.08 7.09 8.97
N GLU A 98 -10.11 6.27 10.02
CA GLU A 98 -11.29 6.11 10.89
C GLU A 98 -11.77 7.44 11.50
N SER A 99 -10.86 8.38 11.77
CA SER A 99 -11.19 9.65 12.40
C SER A 99 -11.98 10.59 11.50
N ASN A 100 -11.80 10.48 10.17
CA ASN A 100 -12.43 11.33 9.19
C ASN A 100 -13.38 10.60 8.22
N LEU A 101 -13.50 9.27 8.35
CA LEU A 101 -14.24 8.40 7.43
C LEU A 101 -15.67 8.89 7.17
N GLU A 102 -16.48 9.06 8.22
CA GLU A 102 -17.91 9.37 8.08
C GLU A 102 -18.15 10.72 7.39
N GLN A 103 -17.36 11.73 7.74
CA GLN A 103 -17.45 13.05 7.11
C GLN A 103 -17.05 12.96 5.62
N ARG A 104 -15.91 12.36 5.33
CA ARG A 104 -15.36 12.25 3.97
C ARG A 104 -16.28 11.41 3.08
N LYS A 105 -16.77 10.28 3.59
CA LYS A 105 -17.74 9.42 2.93
C LYS A 105 -19.03 10.18 2.61
N LYS A 106 -19.58 10.95 3.54
CA LYS A 106 -20.77 11.80 3.29
C LYS A 106 -20.52 12.82 2.18
N GLU A 107 -19.35 13.46 2.17
CA GLU A 107 -18.96 14.40 1.11
C GLU A 107 -18.87 13.73 -0.25
N ILE A 108 -18.21 12.57 -0.33
CA ILE A 108 -18.06 11.78 -1.57
C ILE A 108 -19.44 11.35 -2.08
N PHE A 109 -20.27 10.76 -1.21
CA PHE A 109 -21.59 10.26 -1.59
C PHE A 109 -22.47 11.38 -2.12
N ARG A 110 -22.41 12.57 -1.53
CA ARG A 110 -23.13 13.76 -2.02
C ARG A 110 -22.56 14.24 -3.35
N ASN A 111 -21.24 14.38 -3.46
CA ASN A 111 -20.59 14.99 -4.62
C ASN A 111 -20.73 14.13 -5.89
N PHE A 112 -20.68 12.81 -5.71
CA PHE A 112 -20.76 11.80 -6.77
C PHE A 112 -22.13 11.11 -6.86
N ARG A 113 -23.12 11.58 -6.09
CA ARG A 113 -24.51 11.05 -6.09
C ARG A 113 -24.56 9.53 -5.92
N ILE A 114 -23.75 9.00 -5.00
CA ILE A 114 -23.57 7.55 -4.82
C ILE A 114 -24.82 6.95 -4.17
N GLY A 115 -25.33 5.88 -4.78
CA GLY A 115 -26.50 5.14 -4.30
C GLY A 115 -27.82 5.91 -4.43
N GLU A 116 -27.83 7.02 -5.17
CA GLU A 116 -29.06 7.66 -5.63
C GLU A 116 -29.62 6.87 -6.82
N LEU A 117 -30.92 6.60 -6.79
CA LEU A 117 -31.63 5.95 -7.89
C LEU A 117 -32.74 6.87 -8.39
N THR A 118 -32.88 6.98 -9.71
CA THR A 118 -33.95 7.80 -10.32
C THR A 118 -35.31 7.12 -10.21
N GLN A 119 -35.33 5.78 -10.16
CA GLN A 119 -36.53 4.95 -10.10
C GLN A 119 -36.57 4.04 -8.86
N GLY A 120 -37.74 3.50 -8.54
CA GLY A 120 -37.98 2.60 -7.40
C GLY A 120 -38.61 3.28 -6.18
N ASP A 121 -39.17 2.45 -5.29
CA ASP A 121 -39.76 2.89 -4.03
C ASP A 121 -38.70 3.31 -2.98
N ASP A 122 -39.15 4.02 -1.94
CA ASP A 122 -38.25 4.58 -0.92
C ASP A 122 -37.51 3.51 -0.11
N ASN A 123 -38.12 2.34 0.11
CA ASN A 123 -37.49 1.24 0.84
C ASN A 123 -36.36 0.64 0.02
N PHE A 124 -36.58 0.45 -1.28
CA PHE A 124 -35.57 -0.02 -2.23
C PHE A 124 -34.42 0.97 -2.35
N LYS A 125 -34.72 2.28 -2.49
CA LYS A 125 -33.72 3.35 -2.54
C LYS A 125 -32.86 3.38 -1.27
N LYS A 126 -33.48 3.30 -0.10
CA LYS A 126 -32.78 3.27 1.19
C LYS A 126 -31.90 2.02 1.32
N ALA A 127 -32.41 0.85 0.93
CA ALA A 127 -31.66 -0.40 0.94
C ALA A 127 -30.46 -0.37 -0.03
N HIS A 128 -30.64 0.19 -1.23
CA HIS A 128 -29.58 0.35 -2.21
C HIS A 128 -28.47 1.28 -1.71
N ARG A 129 -28.82 2.45 -1.19
CA ARG A 129 -27.87 3.39 -0.61
C ARG A 129 -27.08 2.77 0.55
N LYS A 130 -27.73 1.99 1.41
CA LYS A 130 -27.07 1.25 2.49
C LYS A 130 -26.04 0.25 1.94
N LYS A 131 -26.39 -0.51 0.89
CA LYS A 131 -25.43 -1.42 0.25
C LYS A 131 -24.25 -0.68 -0.37
N CYS A 132 -24.47 0.46 -1.04
CA CYS A 132 -23.35 1.28 -1.55
C CYS A 132 -22.44 1.76 -0.42
N SER A 133 -23.01 2.15 0.72
CA SER A 133 -22.28 2.51 1.94
C SER A 133 -21.40 1.37 2.45
N GLU A 134 -21.96 0.17 2.58
CA GLU A 134 -21.25 -1.04 3.03
C GLU A 134 -20.15 -1.46 2.03
N HIS A 135 -20.42 -1.34 0.72
CA HIS A 135 -19.44 -1.64 -0.32
C HIS A 135 -18.28 -0.65 -0.34
N PHE A 136 -18.54 0.65 -0.12
CA PHE A 136 -17.49 1.66 0.00
C PHE A 136 -16.52 1.30 1.12
N ASP A 137 -17.04 0.98 2.31
CA ASP A 137 -16.21 0.62 3.48
C ASP A 137 -15.41 -0.65 3.19
N LYS A 138 -16.06 -1.66 2.62
CA LYS A 138 -15.42 -2.93 2.29
C LYS A 138 -14.30 -2.78 1.25
N TYR A 139 -14.50 -1.98 0.22
CA TYR A 139 -13.49 -1.81 -0.83
C TYR A 139 -12.31 -0.95 -0.37
N LEU A 140 -12.50 -0.10 0.64
CA LEU A 140 -11.46 0.80 1.15
C LEU A 140 -10.93 0.39 2.53
N GLU A 141 -11.34 -0.76 3.06
CA GLU A 141 -11.00 -1.24 4.41
C GLU A 141 -9.48 -1.18 4.68
N PHE A 142 -8.67 -1.60 3.72
CA PHE A 142 -7.20 -1.61 3.86
C PHE A 142 -6.57 -0.22 3.83
N ILE A 143 -7.24 0.76 3.21
CA ILE A 143 -6.84 2.17 3.24
C ILE A 143 -7.26 2.78 4.57
N ILE A 144 -8.51 2.55 4.99
CA ILE A 144 -9.10 3.09 6.23
C ILE A 144 -8.32 2.61 7.46
N SER A 145 -7.98 1.32 7.52
CA SER A 145 -7.22 0.72 8.61
C SER A 145 -5.75 1.16 8.65
N GLY A 146 -5.25 1.85 7.61
CA GLY A 146 -3.86 2.30 7.55
C GLY A 146 -2.84 1.17 7.41
N ARG A 147 -3.25 -0.04 7.00
CA ARG A 147 -2.37 -1.23 6.87
C ARG A 147 -1.13 -0.98 6.01
N TYR A 148 -1.23 -0.05 5.06
CA TYR A 148 -0.16 0.32 4.13
C TYR A 148 0.36 1.76 4.34
N ASP A 149 0.04 2.41 5.46
CA ASP A 149 0.38 3.81 5.71
C ASP A 149 1.87 4.11 5.57
N VAL A 150 2.71 3.16 5.99
CA VAL A 150 4.18 3.29 5.87
C VAL A 150 4.64 3.54 4.43
N LEU A 151 3.98 2.98 3.40
CA LEU A 151 4.33 3.26 2.01
C LEU A 151 4.01 4.72 1.62
N PHE A 152 2.90 5.27 2.11
CA PHE A 152 2.53 6.66 1.87
C PHE A 152 3.44 7.62 2.66
N GLU A 153 3.88 7.22 3.85
CA GLU A 153 4.83 7.99 4.64
C GLU A 153 6.20 8.06 3.96
N ILE A 154 6.71 6.94 3.44
CA ILE A 154 7.96 6.91 2.67
C ILE A 154 7.80 7.75 1.40
N ASN A 155 6.68 7.65 0.68
CA ASN A 155 6.40 8.48 -0.48
C ASN A 155 6.39 9.98 -0.14
N ASN A 156 5.81 10.35 1.01
CA ASN A 156 5.83 11.72 1.51
C ASN A 156 7.25 12.19 1.83
N HIS A 157 8.04 11.32 2.47
CA HIS A 157 9.44 11.59 2.76
C HIS A 157 10.25 11.85 1.47
N ILE A 158 10.13 10.99 0.45
CA ILE A 158 10.80 11.16 -0.86
C ILE A 158 10.45 12.52 -1.48
N LYS A 159 9.18 12.93 -1.43
CA LYS A 159 8.69 14.19 -2.01
C LYS A 159 9.23 15.45 -1.31
N HIS A 160 9.57 15.36 -0.03
CA HIS A 160 9.92 16.53 0.80
C HIS A 160 11.36 16.54 1.31
N ASN A 161 12.09 15.43 1.23
CA ASN A 161 13.51 15.35 1.60
C ASN A 161 14.22 14.33 0.68
N GLY A 162 15.00 14.85 -0.26
CA GLY A 162 15.19 14.27 -1.61
C GLY A 162 16.08 13.04 -1.78
N ARG A 163 16.35 12.24 -0.75
CA ARG A 163 17.04 10.95 -0.95
C ARG A 163 16.76 9.99 0.20
N LEU A 164 16.20 8.82 -0.12
CA LEU A 164 16.17 7.68 0.79
C LEU A 164 17.60 7.30 1.19
N ARG A 165 17.79 6.98 2.47
CA ARG A 165 19.04 6.45 2.99
C ARG A 165 18.81 5.07 3.56
N GLY A 166 19.75 4.20 3.31
CA GLY A 166 19.70 2.80 3.64
C GLY A 166 21.08 2.26 3.90
N PHE A 167 21.10 1.02 4.34
CA PHE A 167 22.30 0.35 4.78
C PHE A 167 22.22 -1.13 4.46
N TYR A 168 23.36 -1.70 4.08
CA TYR A 168 23.54 -3.14 4.07
C TYR A 168 24.13 -3.61 5.39
N LEU A 169 23.47 -4.58 6.03
CA LEU A 169 24.16 -5.38 7.02
C LEU A 169 25.05 -6.40 6.31
N LYS A 170 26.35 -6.33 6.57
CA LYS A 170 27.30 -7.38 6.19
C LYS A 170 27.32 -8.44 7.28
N ILE A 171 26.69 -9.57 7.02
CA ILE A 171 26.70 -10.69 7.97
C ILE A 171 27.72 -11.72 7.47
N ARG A 172 28.73 -12.02 8.30
CA ARG A 172 29.66 -13.12 8.04
C ARG A 172 29.06 -14.40 8.62
N SER A 173 28.57 -15.29 7.76
CA SER A 173 28.08 -16.62 8.16
C SER A 173 29.24 -17.63 8.26
N THR A 174 29.10 -18.63 9.12
CA THR A 174 30.08 -19.72 9.32
C THR A 174 30.10 -20.76 8.18
N ARG A 175 29.22 -20.64 7.17
CA ARG A 175 29.10 -21.56 6.02
C ARG A 175 29.35 -20.91 4.65
N GLU A 176 30.05 -19.78 4.60
CA GLU A 176 30.29 -18.91 3.43
C GLU A 176 29.14 -17.98 2.97
N GLU A 177 29.54 -16.98 2.18
CA GLU A 177 28.89 -15.78 1.62
C GLU A 177 28.42 -14.68 2.60
N PHE A 178 28.83 -13.44 2.27
CA PHE A 178 28.31 -12.22 2.88
C PHE A 178 26.85 -12.04 2.48
N ILE A 179 25.91 -12.32 3.38
CA ILE A 179 24.49 -12.02 3.14
C ILE A 179 24.30 -10.51 3.34
N LYS A 180 23.88 -9.83 2.27
CA LYS A 180 23.57 -8.40 2.23
C LYS A 180 22.07 -8.19 2.46
N SER A 181 21.66 -7.85 3.68
CA SER A 181 20.29 -7.43 3.97
C SER A 181 20.18 -5.91 3.93
N HIS A 182 19.54 -5.38 2.88
CA HIS A 182 19.32 -3.94 2.74
C HIS A 182 18.07 -3.47 3.51
N PHE A 183 18.20 -2.35 4.21
CA PHE A 183 17.08 -1.68 4.87
C PHE A 183 17.23 -0.17 4.78
N LEU A 184 16.09 0.52 4.71
CA LEU A 184 16.05 1.97 4.86
C LEU A 184 16.18 2.33 6.34
N LEU A 185 16.87 3.43 6.63
CA LEU A 185 17.01 3.95 7.98
C LEU A 185 16.67 5.44 8.00
N PHE A 186 15.68 5.78 8.81
CA PHE A 186 15.28 7.14 9.12
C PHE A 186 15.85 7.51 10.49
N THR A 187 16.27 8.76 10.64
CA THR A 187 16.82 9.31 11.88
C THR A 187 15.80 10.20 12.56
N ASN A 188 16.03 10.50 13.85
CA ASN A 188 15.16 11.39 14.62
C ASN A 188 15.07 12.80 13.99
N GLU A 189 16.10 13.24 13.26
CA GLU A 189 16.07 14.51 12.52
C GLU A 189 15.01 14.54 11.41
N SER A 190 14.62 13.37 10.89
CA SER A 190 13.61 13.24 9.84
C SER A 190 12.20 12.98 10.38
N GLU A 191 12.03 12.85 11.70
CA GLU A 191 10.77 12.47 12.36
C GLU A 191 9.61 13.41 12.01
N TYR A 192 9.88 14.71 11.82
CA TYR A 192 8.88 15.72 11.48
C TYR A 192 8.19 15.49 10.12
N LEU A 193 8.78 14.67 9.25
CA LEU A 193 8.23 14.33 7.92
C LEU A 193 7.21 13.17 7.97
N PHE A 194 7.19 12.44 9.08
CA PHE A 194 6.32 11.30 9.30
C PHE A 194 5.06 11.71 10.07
N LYS A 195 3.94 11.04 9.78
CA LYS A 195 2.72 11.21 10.57
C LYS A 195 2.86 10.41 11.86
N ASN A 196 1.98 10.62 12.83
CA ASN A 196 1.97 9.84 14.07
C ASN A 196 1.50 8.39 13.81
N LYS A 197 2.36 7.61 13.15
CA LYS A 197 2.18 6.23 12.68
C LYS A 197 3.46 5.44 12.98
N THR A 198 3.59 4.24 12.43
CA THR A 198 4.63 3.27 12.80
C THR A 198 6.04 3.85 12.81
N ILE A 199 6.51 4.46 11.72
CA ILE A 199 7.90 4.94 11.65
C ILE A 199 8.15 6.04 12.68
N LYS A 200 7.24 7.02 12.80
CA LYS A 200 7.35 8.09 13.79
C LYS A 200 7.35 7.56 15.22
N LYS A 201 6.39 6.72 15.57
CA LYS A 201 6.33 6.09 16.90
C LYS A 201 7.60 5.31 17.22
N LEU A 202 8.16 4.61 16.22
CA LEU A 202 9.43 3.91 16.38
C LEU A 202 10.59 4.89 16.61
N LEU A 203 10.66 6.01 15.91
CA LEU A 203 11.68 7.05 16.11
C LEU A 203 11.57 7.73 17.48
N GLU A 204 10.37 8.02 17.94
CA GLU A 204 10.08 8.65 19.24
C GLU A 204 10.37 7.72 20.43
N ALA A 205 10.27 6.40 20.24
CA ALA A 205 10.45 5.45 21.31
C ALA A 205 11.92 5.30 21.76
N ASP A 206 12.13 5.38 23.07
CA ASP A 206 13.45 5.17 23.67
C ASP A 206 13.87 3.70 23.54
N TYR A 207 14.91 3.49 22.74
CA TYR A 207 15.47 2.17 22.49
C TYR A 207 15.99 1.49 23.77
N ASN A 208 16.50 2.29 24.71
CA ASN A 208 17.07 1.76 25.96
C ASN A 208 15.98 1.36 26.97
N SER A 209 14.77 1.88 26.79
CA SER A 209 13.60 1.52 27.59
C SER A 209 12.89 0.26 27.09
N ALA A 210 13.27 -0.26 25.92
CA ALA A 210 12.65 -1.44 25.35
C ALA A 210 12.92 -2.68 26.20
N SER A 211 11.86 -3.33 26.67
CA SER A 211 11.98 -4.60 27.37
C SER A 211 12.10 -5.73 26.35
N GLU A 212 13.18 -6.50 26.45
CA GLU A 212 13.44 -7.63 25.56
C GLU A 212 13.19 -8.94 26.29
N ASN A 213 12.25 -9.73 25.79
CA ASN A 213 12.21 -11.16 26.04
C ASN A 213 12.87 -11.90 24.86
N ILE A 214 13.17 -13.20 25.03
CA ILE A 214 13.89 -14.01 24.03
C ILE A 214 13.25 -13.92 22.62
N SER A 215 11.93 -13.74 22.54
CA SER A 215 11.17 -13.71 21.28
C SER A 215 10.44 -12.39 20.99
N GLU A 216 10.36 -11.47 21.95
CA GLU A 216 9.48 -10.29 21.86
C GLU A 216 10.21 -9.01 22.25
N LEU A 217 9.89 -7.96 21.52
CA LEU A 217 10.35 -6.60 21.73
C LEU A 217 9.13 -5.72 21.99
N VAL A 218 9.11 -5.05 23.14
CA VAL A 218 8.07 -4.07 23.46
C VAL A 218 8.63 -2.67 23.24
N ILE A 219 8.04 -1.92 22.30
CA ILE A 219 8.41 -0.53 21.98
C ILE A 219 7.19 0.35 22.18
N GLY A 220 7.15 1.11 23.29
CA GLY A 220 5.99 1.93 23.63
C GLY A 220 4.73 1.07 23.83
N ASP A 221 3.71 1.27 22.99
CA ASP A 221 2.46 0.51 22.95
C ASP A 221 2.49 -0.70 22.00
N MET A 222 3.63 -0.97 21.35
CA MET A 222 3.78 -2.04 20.35
C MET A 222 4.46 -3.28 20.94
N THR A 223 3.88 -4.45 20.69
CA THR A 223 4.54 -5.74 20.92
C THR A 223 4.92 -6.35 19.57
N CYS A 224 6.20 -6.63 19.37
CA CYS A 224 6.72 -7.13 18.10
C CYS A 224 7.53 -8.41 18.29
N SER A 225 7.47 -9.30 17.30
CA SER A 225 8.27 -10.53 17.31
C SER A 225 9.67 -10.24 16.81
N ILE A 226 10.69 -10.53 17.62
CA ILE A 226 12.09 -10.37 17.24
C ILE A 226 12.42 -11.41 16.17
N VAL A 227 12.97 -10.94 15.04
CA VAL A 227 13.38 -11.80 13.92
C VAL A 227 14.85 -12.11 14.03
N LYS A 228 15.69 -11.09 14.23
CA LYS A 228 17.15 -11.19 14.31
C LYS A 228 17.74 -9.93 14.96
N LYS A 229 18.93 -10.05 15.53
CA LYS A 229 19.73 -8.91 16.03
C LYS A 229 21.12 -8.94 15.42
N TYR A 230 21.61 -7.77 15.01
CA TYR A 230 22.92 -7.59 14.42
C TYR A 230 23.56 -6.32 14.98
N GLY A 231 24.49 -6.49 15.92
CA GLY A 231 25.06 -5.36 16.65
C GLY A 231 23.95 -4.52 17.31
N ASN A 232 23.92 -3.22 17.00
CA ASN A 232 22.92 -2.29 17.54
C ASN A 232 21.61 -2.23 16.73
N PHE A 233 21.45 -3.11 15.72
CA PHE A 233 20.23 -3.18 14.92
C PHE A 233 19.38 -4.38 15.34
N THR A 234 18.13 -4.11 15.69
CA THR A 234 17.13 -5.13 15.99
C THR A 234 16.10 -5.18 14.87
N PHE A 235 15.94 -6.36 14.27
CA PHE A 235 14.97 -6.65 13.24
C PHE A 235 13.78 -7.34 13.89
N PHE A 236 12.59 -6.83 13.63
CA PHE A 236 11.36 -7.36 14.19
C PHE A 236 10.24 -7.34 13.17
N SER A 237 9.32 -8.29 13.29
CA SER A 237 8.18 -8.43 12.42
C SER A 237 6.95 -7.80 13.07
N MET A 238 6.22 -7.02 12.27
CA MET A 238 4.88 -6.53 12.59
C MET A 238 4.06 -6.59 11.30
N ASP A 239 2.92 -7.28 11.31
CA ASP A 239 2.00 -7.42 10.16
C ASP A 239 2.65 -7.91 8.85
N ASN A 240 3.63 -8.82 8.95
CA ASN A 240 4.45 -9.34 7.84
C ASN A 240 5.31 -8.26 7.15
N VAL A 241 5.72 -7.25 7.92
CA VAL A 241 6.69 -6.22 7.55
C VAL A 241 7.85 -6.32 8.53
N ILE A 242 9.07 -6.35 8.00
CA ILE A 242 10.27 -6.37 8.82
C ILE A 242 10.76 -4.94 9.01
N TYR A 243 10.65 -4.48 10.24
CA TYR A 243 11.19 -3.21 10.69
C TYR A 243 12.57 -3.39 11.29
N VAL A 244 13.31 -2.29 11.34
CA VAL A 244 14.62 -2.20 11.95
C VAL A 244 14.60 -1.06 12.95
N LYS A 245 15.06 -1.31 14.17
CA LYS A 245 15.29 -0.27 15.18
C LYS A 245 16.73 -0.33 15.68
N SER A 246 17.30 0.84 15.90
CA SER A 246 18.60 1.05 16.53
C SER A 246 18.55 2.27 17.44
N ASN A 247 19.65 2.55 18.13
CA ASN A 247 19.83 3.76 18.92
C ASN A 247 19.85 5.05 18.07
N ILE A 248 20.18 4.96 16.78
CA ILE A 248 20.31 6.14 15.89
C ILE A 248 19.08 6.39 15.01
N GLY A 249 18.12 5.46 14.99
CA GLY A 249 16.96 5.57 14.11
C GLY A 249 16.16 4.28 13.94
N ALA A 250 15.16 4.36 13.06
CA ALA A 250 14.22 3.29 12.75
C ALA A 250 13.95 3.23 11.24
N GLY A 251 13.50 2.08 10.76
CA GLY A 251 13.15 1.91 9.35
C GLY A 251 12.64 0.51 9.05
N LEU A 252 12.82 0.05 7.81
CA LEU A 252 12.27 -1.20 7.31
C LEU A 252 13.10 -1.76 6.16
N THR A 253 13.04 -3.08 5.98
CA THR A 253 13.80 -3.74 4.90
C THR A 253 13.22 -3.38 3.54
N SER A 254 14.07 -3.24 2.52
CA SER A 254 13.57 -2.98 1.16
C SER A 254 12.73 -4.12 0.61
N ASN A 255 13.01 -5.37 1.01
CA ASN A 255 12.15 -6.51 0.67
C ASN A 255 10.76 -6.40 1.30
N SER A 256 10.64 -5.80 2.49
CA SER A 256 9.32 -5.52 3.08
C SER A 256 8.54 -4.50 2.26
N ILE A 257 9.19 -3.46 1.72
CA ILE A 257 8.54 -2.49 0.81
C ILE A 257 7.98 -3.21 -0.41
N VAL A 258 8.79 -4.05 -1.06
CA VAL A 258 8.34 -4.84 -2.23
C VAL A 258 7.18 -5.75 -1.87
N HIS A 259 7.29 -6.47 -0.75
CA HIS A 259 6.25 -7.37 -0.26
C HIS A 259 4.94 -6.63 0.01
N MET A 260 5.00 -5.44 0.62
CA MET A 260 3.83 -4.60 0.85
C MET A 260 3.20 -4.10 -0.45
N SER A 261 4.00 -3.66 -1.42
CA SER A 261 3.50 -3.26 -2.75
C SER A 261 2.74 -4.39 -3.45
N TYR A 262 3.25 -5.62 -3.37
CA TYR A 262 2.57 -6.80 -3.91
C TYR A 262 1.31 -7.17 -3.14
N ARG A 263 1.35 -7.16 -1.80
CA ARG A 263 0.16 -7.44 -0.97
C ARG A 263 -0.96 -6.44 -1.25
N LEU A 264 -0.64 -5.15 -1.34
CA LEU A 264 -1.60 -4.10 -1.70
C LEU A 264 -2.22 -4.38 -3.07
N SER A 265 -1.40 -4.76 -4.05
CA SER A 265 -1.85 -5.11 -5.39
C SER A 265 -2.78 -6.33 -5.38
N LEU A 266 -2.48 -7.36 -4.57
CA LEU A 266 -3.34 -8.54 -4.41
C LEU A 266 -4.69 -8.21 -3.75
N GLU A 267 -4.73 -7.31 -2.77
CA GLU A 267 -5.98 -6.86 -2.17
C GLU A 267 -6.87 -6.14 -3.20
N ILE A 268 -6.29 -5.20 -3.96
CA ILE A 268 -6.98 -4.53 -5.08
C ILE A 268 -7.51 -5.56 -6.08
N LEU A 269 -6.66 -6.50 -6.53
CA LEU A 269 -7.06 -7.55 -7.47
C LEU A 269 -8.21 -8.41 -6.91
N GLY A 270 -8.16 -8.76 -5.61
CA GLY A 270 -9.20 -9.50 -4.93
C GLY A 270 -10.55 -8.77 -4.96
N HIS A 271 -10.56 -7.46 -4.78
CA HIS A 271 -11.77 -6.66 -4.92
C HIS A 271 -12.28 -6.59 -6.37
N LEU A 272 -11.39 -6.36 -7.33
CA LEU A 272 -11.74 -6.26 -8.76
C LEU A 272 -12.29 -7.57 -9.32
N ILE A 273 -11.64 -8.71 -9.05
CA ILE A 273 -12.08 -10.03 -9.50
C ILE A 273 -13.47 -10.35 -8.96
N ASN A 274 -13.73 -10.00 -7.69
CA ASN A 274 -15.04 -10.22 -7.08
C ASN A 274 -16.14 -9.33 -7.67
N ALA A 275 -15.81 -8.10 -8.08
CA ALA A 275 -16.75 -7.15 -8.66
C ALA A 275 -17.04 -7.43 -10.15
N LYS A 276 -16.07 -7.95 -10.90
CA LYS A 276 -16.16 -8.17 -12.36
C LYS A 276 -16.62 -9.59 -12.76
N LYS A 277 -17.34 -10.30 -11.88
CA LYS A 277 -17.88 -11.64 -12.17
C LYS A 277 -18.71 -11.63 -13.46
N GLY A 278 -18.35 -12.48 -14.42
CA GLY A 278 -19.01 -12.56 -15.74
C GLY A 278 -18.26 -11.86 -16.88
N GLN A 279 -17.25 -11.03 -16.60
CA GLN A 279 -16.41 -10.39 -17.62
C GLN A 279 -15.16 -11.24 -17.92
N ILE A 280 -15.32 -12.30 -18.71
CA ILE A 280 -14.30 -13.36 -18.90
C ILE A 280 -12.93 -12.80 -19.29
N THR A 281 -12.84 -11.93 -20.30
CA THR A 281 -11.57 -11.37 -20.78
C THR A 281 -10.83 -10.57 -19.71
N THR A 282 -11.55 -9.69 -19.00
CA THR A 282 -10.97 -8.90 -17.91
C THR A 282 -10.55 -9.78 -16.74
N LEU A 283 -11.36 -10.78 -16.38
CA LEU A 283 -11.01 -11.72 -15.31
C LEU A 283 -9.74 -12.51 -15.63
N ASN A 284 -9.55 -12.93 -16.89
CA ASN A 284 -8.33 -13.62 -17.30
C ASN A 284 -7.09 -12.76 -17.08
N LYS A 285 -7.14 -11.48 -17.48
CA LYS A 285 -6.02 -10.54 -17.28
C LYS A 285 -5.74 -10.28 -15.80
N LEU A 286 -6.77 -10.04 -14.99
CA LEU A 286 -6.62 -9.84 -13.54
C LEU A 286 -6.05 -11.08 -12.83
N ASN A 287 -6.48 -12.28 -13.24
CA ASN A 287 -5.93 -13.54 -12.72
C ASN A 287 -4.48 -13.76 -13.14
N GLN A 288 -4.07 -13.32 -14.34
CA GLN A 288 -2.66 -13.35 -14.75
C GLN A 288 -1.80 -12.45 -13.86
N PHE A 289 -2.24 -11.22 -13.58
CA PHE A 289 -1.56 -10.34 -12.63
C PHE A 289 -1.45 -10.95 -11.24
N ARG A 290 -2.55 -11.52 -10.74
CA ARG A 290 -2.59 -12.19 -9.44
C ARG A 290 -1.57 -13.33 -9.36
N LYS A 291 -1.60 -14.26 -10.33
CA LYS A 291 -0.68 -15.40 -10.36
C LYS A 291 0.78 -14.94 -10.44
N LYS A 292 1.06 -13.91 -11.25
CA LYS A 292 2.40 -13.34 -11.37
C LYS A 292 2.89 -12.79 -10.03
N ILE A 293 2.06 -12.02 -9.33
CA ILE A 293 2.40 -11.46 -8.01
C ILE A 293 2.60 -12.58 -6.96
N GLU A 294 1.71 -13.56 -6.91
CA GLU A 294 1.81 -14.69 -5.97
C GLU A 294 3.14 -15.45 -6.17
N CYS A 295 3.53 -15.73 -7.41
CA CYS A 295 4.81 -16.34 -7.77
C CYS A 295 6.02 -15.48 -7.35
N GLU A 296 5.96 -14.16 -7.61
CA GLU A 296 7.03 -13.24 -7.21
C GLU A 296 7.18 -13.18 -5.68
N MET A 297 6.07 -13.17 -4.94
CA MET A 297 6.07 -13.11 -3.46
C MET A 297 6.71 -14.34 -2.82
N GLU A 298 6.48 -15.55 -3.34
CA GLU A 298 7.11 -16.79 -2.86
C GLU A 298 8.65 -16.73 -2.95
N SER A 299 9.18 -15.94 -3.87
CA SER A 299 10.63 -15.77 -4.07
C SER A 299 11.27 -14.67 -3.21
N ILE A 300 10.49 -13.96 -2.37
CA ILE A 300 11.01 -12.87 -1.52
C ILE A 300 11.43 -13.42 -0.16
N THR A 301 12.71 -13.29 0.16
CA THR A 301 13.24 -13.54 1.51
C THR A 301 13.23 -12.24 2.32
N LEU A 302 12.52 -12.22 3.46
CA LEU A 302 12.35 -11.00 4.25
C LEU A 302 13.55 -10.69 5.18
N VAL A 303 14.27 -11.70 5.70
CA VAL A 303 15.56 -11.62 6.47
C VAL A 303 16.32 -12.96 6.44
#